data_AF-A0A6G1RT11-F1
#
_entry.id   AF-A0A6G1RT11-F1
#
_cell.length_a   1.000
_cell.length_b   1.000
_cell.length_c   1.000
_cell.angle_alpha   90.00
_cell.angle_beta   90.00
_cell.angle_gamma   90.00
#
_symmetry.space_group_name_H-M   'P 1'
#
loop_
_entity.id
_entity.type
_entity.pdbx_description
1 polymer ?
#
loop_
_entity_poly.entity_id
_entity_poly.type
_entity_poly.pdbx_seq_one_letter_code
_entity_poly.pdbx_strand_id
1 'polypeptide(L)'
;SDLLDPSRLWDSFLRPLLTERVPGGPGSRAAREHIVGSLGALGVPWHVELDAFSAATPRGTVTFTNVVATAAPAAPRRLVLACHYDTKVLSPPLPHPEGAGPGVGGVFLGATDSAVP
;
A
#
# COMPACT_ATOMS: atom_id res chain seq x y z
N SER A 1 12.32 -28.31 -4.64
CA SER A 1 12.54 -26.88 -4.34
C SER A 1 11.37 -26.12 -4.91
N ASP A 2 10.40 -25.76 -4.07
CA ASP A 2 9.33 -24.88 -4.51
C ASP A 2 9.85 -23.44 -4.40
N LEU A 3 9.90 -22.72 -5.52
CA LEU A 3 10.41 -21.34 -5.56
C LEU A 3 9.51 -20.35 -4.81
N LEU A 4 8.29 -20.78 -4.46
CA LEU A 4 7.26 -19.99 -3.79
C LEU A 4 6.80 -20.69 -2.51
N ASP A 5 6.65 -19.90 -1.44
CA ASP A 5 6.12 -20.33 -0.15
C ASP A 5 4.78 -19.61 0.08
N PRO A 6 3.62 -20.28 -0.12
CA PRO A 6 2.30 -19.67 0.03
C PRO A 6 2.01 -19.17 1.45
N SER A 7 2.53 -19.87 2.47
CA SER A 7 2.36 -19.45 3.86
C SER A 7 3.14 -18.17 4.12
N ARG A 8 4.38 -18.08 3.63
CA ARG A 8 5.15 -16.84 3.70
C ARG A 8 4.47 -15.69 2.95
N LEU A 9 3.95 -15.94 1.75
CA LEU A 9 3.20 -14.95 0.99
C LEU A 9 2.01 -14.41 1.79
N TRP A 10 1.22 -15.31 2.36
CA TRP A 10 0.02 -14.95 3.11
C TRP A 10 0.35 -14.26 4.44
N ASP A 11 1.12 -14.91 5.30
CA ASP A 11 1.32 -14.49 6.69
C ASP A 11 2.28 -13.31 6.82
N SER A 12 3.34 -13.29 6.01
CA SER A 12 4.41 -12.30 6.15
C SER A 12 4.23 -11.08 5.27
N PHE A 13 3.67 -11.23 4.06
CA PHE A 13 3.58 -10.12 3.10
C PHE A 13 2.17 -9.58 2.93
N LEU A 14 1.15 -10.45 2.79
CA LEU A 14 -0.21 -10.00 2.50
C LEU A 14 -0.98 -9.57 3.76
N ARG A 15 -1.06 -10.45 4.77
CA ARG A 15 -1.88 -10.24 5.96
C ARG A 15 -1.59 -8.91 6.69
N PRO A 16 -0.33 -8.46 6.86
CA PRO A 16 -0.05 -7.16 7.48
C PRO A 16 -0.55 -5.96 6.66
N LEU A 17 -0.74 -6.12 5.35
CA LEU A 17 -1.26 -5.07 4.47
C LEU A 17 -2.80 -5.06 4.43
N LEU A 18 -3.51 -6.07 4.95
CA LEU A 18 -4.99 -6.15 4.92
C LEU A 18 -5.67 -5.25 5.97
N THR A 19 -5.25 -3.99 6.05
CA THR A 19 -5.82 -2.95 6.89
C THR A 19 -6.15 -1.71 6.06
N GLU A 20 -7.01 -0.83 6.56
CA GLU A 20 -7.22 0.47 5.93
C GLU A 20 -5.91 1.26 5.95
N ARG A 21 -5.53 1.82 4.80
CA ARG A 21 -4.24 2.47 4.56
C ARG A 21 -4.39 3.65 3.59
N VAL A 22 -5.38 4.50 3.88
CA VAL A 22 -5.65 5.72 3.10
C VAL A 22 -4.44 6.66 3.10
N PRO A 23 -4.19 7.41 2.00
CA PRO A 23 -3.05 8.32 1.91
C PRO A 23 -3.00 9.32 3.09
N GLY A 24 -1.80 9.52 3.64
CA GLY A 24 -1.54 10.39 4.79
C GLY A 24 -1.96 9.83 6.16
N GLY A 25 -2.69 8.73 6.21
CA GLY A 25 -3.18 8.12 7.45
C GLY A 25 -2.16 7.21 8.16
N PRO A 26 -2.44 6.81 9.41
CA PRO A 26 -1.58 5.90 10.17
C PRO A 26 -1.41 4.53 9.50
N GLY A 27 -2.45 4.01 8.85
CA GLY A 27 -2.37 2.75 8.12
C GLY A 27 -1.47 2.80 6.88
N SER A 28 -1.44 3.92 6.16
CA SER A 28 -0.51 4.13 5.04
C SER A 28 0.94 4.17 5.53
N ARG A 29 1.20 4.82 6.67
CA ARG A 29 2.52 4.79 7.33
C ARG A 29 2.92 3.37 7.73
N ALA A 30 2.04 2.63 8.40
CA ALA A 30 2.31 1.26 8.83
C ALA A 30 2.58 0.32 7.64
N ALA A 31 1.79 0.44 6.56
CA ALA A 31 2.00 -0.31 5.33
C ALA A 31 3.37 0.00 4.70
N ARG A 32 3.75 1.28 4.64
CA ARG A 32 5.08 1.70 4.15
C ARG A 32 6.21 1.12 4.99
N GLU A 33 6.13 1.22 6.31
CA GLU A 33 7.13 0.67 7.23
C GLU A 33 7.25 -0.85 7.09
N HIS A 34 6.13 -1.54 6.92
CA HIS A 34 6.10 -2.97 6.66
C HIS A 34 6.78 -3.34 5.33
N ILE A 35 6.50 -2.61 4.24
CA ILE A 35 7.12 -2.83 2.93
C ILE A 35 8.64 -2.61 3.01
N VAL A 36 9.06 -1.50 3.59
CA VAL A 36 10.50 -1.16 3.74
C VAL A 36 11.22 -2.20 4.61
N GLY A 37 10.62 -2.58 5.75
CA GLY A 37 11.17 -3.61 6.63
C GLY A 37 11.27 -4.98 5.93
N SER A 38 10.25 -5.35 5.16
CA SER A 38 10.23 -6.60 4.39
C SER A 38 11.34 -6.62 3.34
N LEU A 39 11.53 -5.51 2.59
CA LEU A 39 12.61 -5.38 1.60
C LEU A 39 14.00 -5.48 2.26
N GLY A 40 14.18 -4.87 3.43
CA GLY A 40 15.44 -4.93 4.17
C GLY A 40 15.75 -6.31 4.77
N ALA A 41 14.72 -7.12 5.02
CA ALA A 41 14.88 -8.51 5.47
C ALA A 41 15.15 -9.50 4.32
N LEU A 42 15.03 -9.08 3.06
CA LEU A 42 15.44 -9.90 1.92
C LEU A 42 16.96 -9.96 1.84
N GLY A 43 17.52 -11.11 1.45
CA GLY A 43 18.97 -11.28 1.22
C GLY A 43 19.54 -10.54 0.00
N VAL A 44 18.79 -9.56 -0.54
CA VAL A 44 19.17 -8.73 -1.68
C VAL A 44 19.37 -7.30 -1.17
N PRO A 45 20.49 -6.62 -1.51
CA PRO A 45 20.78 -5.28 -1.03
C PRO A 45 19.96 -4.23 -1.81
N TRP A 46 18.66 -4.12 -1.51
CA TRP A 46 17.80 -3.12 -2.12
C TRP A 46 18.21 -1.70 -1.69
N HIS A 47 18.44 -0.83 -2.67
CA HIS A 47 18.47 0.62 -2.46
C HIS A 47 17.03 1.12 -2.38
N VAL A 48 16.60 1.52 -1.18
CA VAL A 48 15.21 1.97 -0.92
C VAL A 48 15.18 3.48 -0.75
N GLU A 49 14.38 4.15 -1.58
CA GLU A 49 14.11 5.58 -1.52
C GLU A 49 12.65 5.81 -1.13
N LEU A 50 12.41 6.80 -0.28
CA LEU A 50 11.08 7.29 0.06
C LEU A 50 10.88 8.64 -0.62
N ASP A 51 10.09 8.66 -1.69
CA ASP A 51 9.74 9.86 -2.42
C ASP A 51 8.44 10.44 -1.83
N ALA A 52 8.57 11.48 -1.02
CA ALA A 52 7.45 12.11 -0.31
C ALA A 52 7.10 13.47 -0.89
N PHE A 53 5.81 13.68 -1.15
CA PHE A 53 5.29 14.94 -1.66
C PHE A 53 3.92 15.25 -1.06
N SER A 54 3.55 16.52 -1.02
CA SER A 54 2.22 16.95 -0.58
C SER A 54 1.42 17.52 -1.75
N ALA A 55 0.17 17.11 -1.89
CA ALA A 55 -0.71 17.55 -2.96
C ALA A 55 -2.07 17.98 -2.42
N ALA A 56 -2.70 18.97 -3.07
CA ALA A 56 -4.06 19.35 -2.79
C ALA A 56 -5.02 18.22 -3.24
N THR A 57 -5.95 17.84 -2.38
CA THR A 57 -6.99 16.85 -2.68
C THR A 57 -8.36 17.40 -2.28
N PRO A 58 -9.48 16.78 -2.69
CA PRO A 58 -10.82 17.16 -2.22
C PRO A 58 -10.99 17.09 -0.69
N ARG A 59 -10.10 16.40 0.03
CA ARG A 59 -10.08 16.30 1.51
C ARG A 59 -9.08 17.27 2.15
N GLY A 60 -8.54 18.21 1.39
CA GLY A 60 -7.43 19.08 1.80
C GLY A 60 -6.06 18.58 1.33
N THR A 61 -5.00 19.24 1.77
CA THR A 61 -3.62 18.85 1.43
C THR A 61 -3.25 17.55 2.13
N VAL A 62 -2.80 16.56 1.36
CA VAL A 62 -2.40 15.24 1.85
C VAL A 62 -0.95 14.98 1.44
N THR A 63 -0.18 14.40 2.36
CA THR A 63 1.17 13.89 2.06
C THR A 63 1.09 12.45 1.56
N PHE A 64 1.70 12.21 0.40
CA PHE A 64 1.89 10.91 -0.22
C PHE A 64 3.35 10.49 -0.06
N THR A 65 3.62 9.18 -0.09
CA THR A 65 4.99 8.67 -0.03
C THR A 65 5.12 7.44 -0.91
N ASN A 66 5.85 7.53 -2.01
CA ASN A 66 6.19 6.38 -2.84
C ASN A 66 7.35 5.61 -2.18
N VAL A 67 7.36 4.28 -2.33
CA VAL A 67 8.50 3.42 -1.97
C VAL A 67 9.14 2.95 -3.26
N VAL A 68 10.38 3.35 -3.51
CA VAL A 68 11.13 2.94 -4.70
C VAL A 68 12.29 2.06 -4.27
N ALA A 69 12.21 0.76 -4.57
CA ALA A 69 13.22 -0.21 -4.21
C ALA A 69 13.99 -0.67 -5.46
N THR A 70 15.31 -0.50 -5.45
CA THR A 70 16.17 -0.85 -6.58
C THR A 70 17.34 -1.76 -6.15
N ALA A 71 17.40 -3.00 -6.64
CA ALA A 71 18.47 -3.95 -6.28
C ALA A 71 19.86 -3.60 -6.87
N ALA A 72 19.93 -2.97 -8.05
CA ALA A 72 21.17 -2.60 -8.71
C ALA A 72 21.11 -1.16 -9.24
N PRO A 73 21.28 -0.14 -8.38
CA PRO A 73 21.08 1.26 -8.76
C PRO A 73 22.07 1.80 -9.79
N ALA A 74 23.19 1.13 -10.03
CA ALA A 74 24.13 1.48 -11.09
C ALA A 74 23.81 0.83 -12.45
N ALA A 75 22.85 -0.10 -12.52
CA ALA A 75 22.53 -0.79 -13.76
C ALA A 75 21.88 0.17 -14.78
N PRO A 76 22.28 0.13 -16.06
CA PRO A 76 21.81 1.06 -17.10
C PRO A 76 20.35 0.81 -17.51
N ARG A 77 19.83 -0.40 -17.26
CA ARG A 77 18.44 -0.80 -17.54
C ARG A 77 17.92 -1.64 -16.39
N ARG A 78 16.62 -1.55 -16.12
CA ARG A 78 15.95 -2.24 -15.02
C ARG A 78 14.56 -2.68 -15.48
N LEU A 79 14.14 -3.85 -15.04
CA LEU A 79 12.73 -4.23 -15.08
C LEU A 79 12.03 -3.56 -13.90
N VAL A 80 10.94 -2.84 -14.16
CA VAL A 80 10.14 -2.19 -13.13
C VAL A 80 8.84 -2.98 -12.95
N LEU A 81 8.57 -3.37 -11.71
CA LEU A 81 7.28 -3.89 -11.28
C LEU A 81 6.67 -2.83 -10.35
N ALA A 82 5.39 -2.52 -10.53
CA ALA A 82 4.71 -1.48 -9.79
C ALA A 82 3.33 -1.92 -9.32
N CYS A 83 2.93 -1.42 -8.16
CA CYS A 83 1.59 -1.52 -7.61
C CYS A 83 1.35 -0.32 -6.68
N HIS A 84 0.09 0.01 -6.42
CA HIS A 84 -0.26 0.96 -5.39
C HIS A 84 -0.42 0.24 -4.05
N TYR A 85 -0.02 0.87 -2.94
CA TYR A 85 -0.18 0.28 -1.60
C TYR A 85 -1.24 0.99 -0.76
N ASP A 86 -1.77 2.12 -1.21
CA ASP A 86 -2.84 2.83 -0.52
C ASP A 86 -4.21 2.17 -0.76
N THR A 87 -5.14 2.40 0.17
CA THR A 87 -6.55 1.99 -0.02
C THR A 87 -7.40 3.16 -0.49
N LYS A 88 -8.34 2.85 -1.39
CA LYS A 88 -9.37 3.79 -1.81
C LYS A 88 -10.16 4.30 -0.60
N VAL A 89 -10.26 5.61 -0.52
CA VAL A 89 -11.18 6.28 0.40
C VAL A 89 -12.59 6.06 -0.11
N LEU A 90 -13.41 5.31 0.64
CA LEU A 90 -14.84 5.24 0.40
C LEU A 90 -15.53 6.34 1.20
N SER A 91 -16.49 7.02 0.59
CA SER A 91 -17.30 8.01 1.30
C SER A 91 -18.02 7.32 2.48
N PRO A 92 -18.22 8.00 3.62
CA PRO A 92 -19.14 7.48 4.63
C PRO A 92 -20.51 7.24 3.98
N PRO A 93 -21.26 6.22 4.40
CA PRO A 93 -22.61 6.03 3.91
C PRO A 93 -23.39 7.33 4.15
N LEU A 94 -24.25 7.69 3.19
CA LEU A 94 -25.22 8.76 3.37
C LEU A 94 -25.88 8.58 4.75
N PRO A 95 -26.20 9.67 5.48
CA PRO A 95 -26.94 9.54 6.73
C PRO A 95 -28.18 8.69 6.45
N HIS A 96 -28.24 7.54 7.13
CA HIS A 96 -29.40 6.69 7.05
C HIS A 96 -30.62 7.52 7.50
N PRO A 97 -31.79 7.39 6.84
CA PRO A 97 -33.02 7.94 7.41
C PRO A 97 -33.15 7.44 8.86
N GLU A 98 -33.53 8.32 9.77
CA GLU A 98 -33.62 8.02 11.20
C GLU A 98 -34.39 6.71 11.41
N GLY A 99 -33.73 5.72 12.02
CA GLY A 99 -34.31 4.40 12.30
C GLY A 99 -33.73 3.21 11.52
N ALA A 100 -32.79 3.40 10.60
CA ALA A 100 -32.03 2.26 10.07
C ALA A 100 -30.96 1.82 11.09
N GLY A 101 -30.89 0.52 11.38
CA GLY A 101 -29.82 -0.09 12.19
C GLY A 101 -28.42 0.20 11.63
N PRO A 102 -27.34 -0.14 12.36
CA PRO A 102 -25.98 0.31 12.05
C PRO A 102 -25.61 0.04 10.59
N GLY A 103 -25.57 1.15 9.85
CA GLY A 103 -25.35 1.22 8.42
C GLY A 103 -23.94 0.83 8.02
N VAL A 104 -23.85 -0.23 7.23
CA VAL A 104 -22.60 -0.81 6.72
C VAL A 104 -22.01 0.13 5.66
N GLY A 105 -21.15 1.06 6.08
CA GLY A 105 -20.15 1.68 5.22
C GLY A 105 -18.94 0.75 5.13
N GLY A 106 -18.80 0.01 4.02
CA GLY A 106 -17.69 -0.91 3.85
C GLY A 106 -16.34 -0.18 3.78
N VAL A 107 -15.29 -0.76 4.36
CA VAL A 107 -13.90 -0.33 4.16
C VAL A 107 -13.35 -1.04 2.91
N PHE A 108 -12.66 -0.30 2.03
CA PHE A 108 -11.96 -0.90 0.90
C PHE A 108 -10.54 -1.28 1.31
N LEU A 109 -10.26 -2.57 1.41
CA LEU A 109 -8.94 -3.06 1.84
C LEU A 109 -8.00 -3.42 0.67
N GLY A 110 -8.51 -3.38 -0.57
CA GLY A 110 -7.69 -3.59 -1.77
C GLY A 110 -8.46 -4.23 -2.91
N ALA A 111 -7.89 -4.10 -4.10
CA ALA A 111 -8.14 -4.94 -5.26
C ALA A 111 -6.77 -5.43 -5.75
N THR A 112 -6.71 -6.58 -6.42
CA THR A 112 -5.54 -6.96 -7.23
C THR A 112 -5.47 -6.02 -8.43
N ASP A 113 -4.78 -4.90 -8.28
CA ASP A 113 -4.58 -3.94 -9.37
C ASP A 113 -3.52 -4.48 -10.34
N SER A 114 -3.84 -4.40 -11.63
CA SER A 114 -2.90 -4.69 -12.72
C SER A 114 -2.41 -3.35 -13.23
N ALA A 115 -1.14 -3.01 -13.00
CA ALA A 115 -0.54 -1.84 -13.64
C ALA A 115 -0.61 -2.03 -15.17
N VAL A 116 -1.40 -1.18 -15.83
CA VAL A 116 -1.49 -1.09 -17.30
C VAL A 116 -0.32 -0.20 -17.78
N PRO A 117 0.39 -0.55 -18.87
CA PRO A 117 1.61 0.14 -19.32
C PRO A 117 1.42 1.60 -19.71
#